data_AF-A0A377PKA8-F1
#
_entry.id   AF-A0A377PKA8-F1
#
_cell.length_a   1.000
_cell.length_b   1.000
_cell.length_c   1.000
_cell.angle_alpha   90.00
_cell.angle_beta   90.00
_cell.angle_gamma   90.00
#
_symmetry.space_group_name_H-M   'P 1'
#
loop_
_entity.id
_entity.type
_entity.pdbx_description
1 polymer ?
#
loop_
_entity_poly.entity_id
_entity_poly.type
_entity_poly.pdbx_seq_one_letter_code
_entity_poly.pdbx_strand_id
1 'polypeptide(L)'
;MVDKIAALLLPIGMFVASGFEHSIANMFLIPLAIVIRNFSPDIFWQTLNTTPDRFSALTVNNFITDNLIPVTIGNIIGGGVLVGITYWMIYLRHPKNER
;
A
#
# COMPACT_ATOMS: atom_id res chain seq x y z
N MET A 1 -24.58 -2.79 -8.28
CA MET A 1 -23.73 -2.90 -7.05
C MET A 1 -22.80 -4.09 -7.15
N VAL A 2 -23.34 -5.27 -7.52
CA VAL A 2 -22.55 -6.50 -7.76
C VAL A 2 -21.36 -6.26 -8.70
N ASP A 3 -21.55 -5.57 -9.83
CA ASP A 3 -20.49 -5.35 -10.82
C ASP A 3 -19.26 -4.60 -10.26
N LYS A 4 -19.48 -3.59 -9.41
CA LYS A 4 -18.38 -2.83 -8.79
C LYS A 4 -17.59 -3.69 -7.81
N ILE A 5 -18.29 -4.50 -7.02
CA ILE A 5 -17.67 -5.40 -6.04
C ILE A 5 -16.85 -6.47 -6.76
N ALA A 6 -17.43 -7.10 -7.78
CA ALA A 6 -16.76 -8.13 -8.57
C ALA A 6 -15.50 -7.60 -9.27
N ALA A 7 -15.55 -6.38 -9.82
CA ALA A 7 -14.42 -5.75 -10.49
C ALA A 7 -13.27 -5.37 -9.53
N LEU A 8 -13.56 -5.11 -8.25
CA LEU A 8 -12.56 -4.67 -7.26
C LEU A 8 -11.94 -5.82 -6.45
N LEU A 9 -12.70 -6.90 -6.22
CA LEU A 9 -12.30 -7.96 -5.29
C LEU A 9 -11.00 -8.66 -5.71
N LEU A 10 -10.89 -9.09 -6.97
CA LEU A 10 -9.70 -9.81 -7.45
C LEU A 10 -8.46 -8.91 -7.56
N PRO A 11 -8.53 -7.70 -8.14
CA PRO A 11 -7.35 -6.83 -8.22
C PRO A 11 -6.83 -6.39 -6.85
N ILE A 12 -7.73 -6.05 -5.91
CA ILE A 12 -7.32 -5.70 -4.54
C ILE A 12 -6.72 -6.91 -3.82
N GLY A 13 -7.36 -8.07 -3.94
CA GLY A 13 -6.84 -9.32 -3.36
C GLY A 13 -5.45 -9.68 -3.89
N MET A 14 -5.24 -9.58 -5.21
CA MET A 14 -3.94 -9.81 -5.83
C MET A 14 -2.88 -8.81 -5.34
N PHE A 15 -3.23 -7.52 -5.26
CA PHE A 15 -2.33 -6.47 -4.79
C PHE A 15 -1.84 -6.76 -3.36
N VAL A 16 -2.77 -7.07 -2.45
CA VAL A 16 -2.44 -7.38 -1.05
C VAL A 16 -1.70 -8.70 -0.92
N ALA A 17 -2.14 -9.76 -1.60
CA ALA A 17 -1.52 -11.09 -1.52
C ALA A 17 -0.10 -11.10 -2.11
N SER A 18 0.20 -10.23 -3.08
CA SER A 18 1.55 -10.08 -3.65
C SER A 18 2.49 -9.27 -2.74
N GLY A 19 1.99 -8.74 -1.61
CA GLY A 19 2.77 -7.89 -0.72
C GLY A 19 3.07 -6.51 -1.31
N PHE A 20 2.29 -6.05 -2.29
CA PHE A 20 2.47 -4.69 -2.81
C PHE A 20 2.06 -3.65 -1.77
N GLU A 21 2.79 -2.55 -1.77
CA GLU A 21 2.69 -1.55 -0.72
C GLU A 21 1.77 -0.39 -1.12
N HIS A 22 0.85 -0.06 -0.22
CA HIS A 22 -0.05 1.08 -0.37
C HIS A 22 0.20 2.06 0.75
N SER A 23 0.70 3.26 0.40
CA SER A 23 1.06 4.33 1.34
C SER A 23 -0.04 4.60 2.37
N ILE A 24 -1.31 4.67 1.95
CA ILE A 24 -2.44 4.94 2.86
C ILE A 24 -2.74 3.75 3.78
N ALA A 25 -2.61 2.52 3.29
CA ALA A 25 -2.76 1.34 4.16
C ALA A 25 -1.63 1.31 5.22
N ASN A 26 -0.42 1.64 4.82
CA ASN A 26 0.75 1.67 5.69
C ASN A 26 0.67 2.78 6.75
N MET A 27 0.00 3.90 6.45
CA MET A 27 -0.34 4.94 7.44
C MET A 27 -1.26 4.46 8.57
N PHE A 28 -1.97 3.35 8.39
CA PHE A 28 -2.74 2.72 9.47
C PHE A 28 -1.96 1.57 10.12
N LEU A 29 -1.45 0.64 9.30
CA LEU A 29 -0.85 -0.61 9.78
C LEU A 29 0.43 -0.38 10.60
N ILE A 30 1.34 0.47 10.12
CA ILE A 30 2.65 0.67 10.76
C ILE A 30 2.51 1.49 12.07
N PRO A 31 1.75 2.60 12.11
CA PRO A 31 1.48 3.29 13.36
C PRO A 31 0.76 2.42 14.39
N LEU A 32 -0.18 1.57 13.97
CA LEU A 32 -0.81 0.61 14.87
C LEU A 32 0.22 -0.36 15.47
N ALA A 33 1.15 -0.88 14.66
CA ALA A 33 2.22 -1.74 15.14
C ALA A 33 3.17 -1.02 16.13
N ILE A 34 3.49 0.25 15.87
CA ILE A 34 4.29 1.09 16.78
C ILE A 34 3.54 1.31 18.11
N VAL A 35 2.22 1.54 18.07
CA VAL A 35 1.41 1.69 19.28
C VAL A 35 1.39 0.40 20.08
N ILE A 36 1.15 -0.75 19.45
CA ILE A 36 1.21 -2.06 20.11
C ILE A 36 2.58 -2.29 20.74
N ARG A 37 3.67 -1.98 20.03
CA ARG A 37 5.03 -2.12 20.55
C ARG A 37 5.26 -1.34 21.84
N ASN A 38 4.77 -0.10 21.91
CA ASN A 38 5.08 0.82 23.02
C ASN A 38 4.06 0.78 24.18
N PHE A 39 2.81 0.41 23.92
CA PHE A 39 1.72 0.51 24.90
C PHE A 39 1.13 -0.84 25.31
N SER A 40 1.58 -1.97 24.74
CA SER A 40 1.11 -3.28 25.17
C SER A 40 1.65 -3.66 26.55
N PRO A 41 0.81 -4.24 27.44
CA PRO A 41 1.22 -4.64 28.78
C PRO A 41 2.15 -5.87 28.74
N ASP A 42 2.95 -6.08 29.79
CA ASP A 42 3.92 -7.18 29.84
C ASP A 42 3.30 -8.57 29.65
N ILE A 43 2.05 -8.76 30.10
CA ILE A 43 1.30 -10.02 29.90
C ILE A 43 1.10 -10.37 28.42
N PHE A 44 0.96 -9.37 27.55
CA PHE A 44 0.83 -9.58 26.11
C PHE A 44 2.11 -10.19 25.53
N TRP A 45 3.26 -9.64 25.92
CA TRP A 45 4.58 -10.09 25.48
C TRP A 45 4.93 -11.47 26.05
N GLN A 46 4.59 -11.74 27.31
CA GLN A 46 4.75 -13.05 27.94
C GLN A 46 3.92 -14.12 27.26
N THR A 47 2.66 -13.82 26.91
CA THR A 47 1.76 -14.77 26.22
C THR A 47 2.29 -15.12 24.82
N LEU A 48 2.87 -14.15 24.12
CA LEU A 48 3.46 -14.33 22.80
C LEU A 48 4.90 -14.88 22.83
N ASN A 49 5.45 -15.11 24.03
CA ASN A 49 6.84 -15.54 24.24
C ASN A 49 7.85 -14.69 23.44
N THR A 50 7.63 -13.38 23.39
CA THR A 50 8.44 -12.43 22.62
C THR A 50 8.62 -11.12 23.39
N THR A 51 9.56 -10.28 22.96
CA THR A 51 9.84 -8.99 23.60
C THR A 51 9.74 -7.85 22.59
N PRO A 52 9.41 -6.62 23.04
CA PRO A 52 9.38 -5.43 22.18
C PRO A 52 10.69 -5.17 21.42
N ASP A 53 11.82 -5.64 21.94
CA ASP A 53 13.16 -5.47 21.35
C ASP A 53 13.33 -6.25 20.04
N ARG A 54 12.59 -7.35 19.85
CA ARG A 54 12.54 -8.06 18.56
C ARG A 54 12.01 -7.19 17.43
N PHE A 55 11.27 -6.14 17.77
CA PHE A 55 10.65 -5.23 16.82
C PHE A 55 11.28 -3.82 16.88
N SER A 56 12.58 -3.72 17.19
CA SER A 56 13.31 -2.44 17.26
C SER A 56 13.23 -1.61 15.97
N ALA A 57 12.98 -2.24 14.82
CA ALA A 57 12.77 -1.56 13.55
C ALA A 57 11.44 -0.77 13.48
N LEU A 58 10.45 -1.07 14.34
CA LEU A 58 9.17 -0.35 14.43
C LEU A 58 9.36 1.00 15.15
N THR A 59 9.98 1.93 14.44
CA THR A 59 10.13 3.32 14.86
C THR A 59 9.43 4.25 13.87
N VAL A 60 9.05 5.44 14.34
CA VAL A 60 8.47 6.47 13.47
C VAL A 60 9.46 6.91 12.38
N ASN A 61 10.76 6.95 12.70
CA ASN A 61 11.81 7.32 11.75
C ASN A 61 11.89 6.30 10.60
N ASN A 62 12.02 5.01 10.91
CA ASN A 62 12.09 3.96 9.90
C ASN A 62 10.79 3.86 9.10
N PHE A 63 9.63 4.09 9.75
CA PHE A 63 8.36 4.16 9.04
C PHE A 63 8.38 5.24 7.94
N ILE A 64 8.95 6.41 8.21
CA ILE A 64 8.96 7.50 7.23
C ILE A 64 10.00 7.25 6.14
N THR A 65 11.24 6.91 6.51
CA THR A 65 12.37 6.82 5.58
C THR A 65 12.33 5.55 4.73
N ASP A 66 12.00 4.42 5.35
CA ASP A 66 12.17 3.11 4.72
C ASP A 66 10.86 2.61 4.10
N ASN A 67 9.73 3.25 4.45
CA ASN A 67 8.41 2.84 3.96
C ASN A 67 7.65 4.01 3.31
N LEU A 68 7.27 5.04 4.09
CA LEU A 68 6.29 6.02 3.63
C LEU A 68 6.75 6.81 2.40
N ILE A 69 7.99 7.31 2.39
CA ILE A 69 8.56 8.05 1.27
C ILE A 69 8.67 7.17 0.00
N PRO A 70 9.40 6.03 0.02
CA PRO A 70 9.57 5.21 -1.18
C PRO A 70 8.24 4.65 -1.71
N VAL A 71 7.34 4.23 -0.83
CA VAL A 71 6.03 3.67 -1.22
C VAL A 71 5.14 4.74 -1.85
N THR A 72 5.12 5.96 -1.28
CA THR A 72 4.33 7.06 -1.85
C THR A 72 4.84 7.43 -3.24
N ILE A 73 6.16 7.49 -3.44
CA ILE A 73 6.75 7.72 -4.76
C ILE A 73 6.35 6.61 -5.73
N GLY A 74 6.47 5.35 -5.32
CA GLY A 74 6.06 4.19 -6.13
C GLY A 74 4.58 4.23 -6.50
N ASN A 75 3.69 4.58 -5.56
CA ASN A 75 2.25 4.71 -5.83
C ASN A 75 1.95 5.85 -6.82
N ILE A 76 2.62 7.00 -6.71
CA ILE A 76 2.45 8.13 -7.65
C ILE A 76 2.94 7.73 -9.05
N ILE A 77 4.11 7.09 -9.14
CA ILE A 77 4.66 6.63 -10.43
C ILE A 77 3.73 5.60 -11.06
N GLY A 78 3.25 4.62 -10.29
CA GLY A 78 2.31 3.60 -10.78
C GLY A 78 1.01 4.22 -11.34
N GLY A 79 0.44 5.19 -10.63
CA GLY A 79 -0.72 5.94 -11.12
C GLY A 79 -0.41 6.76 -12.37
N GLY A 80 0.73 7.45 -12.39
CA GLY A 80 1.19 8.26 -13.52
C GLY A 80 1.39 7.44 -14.80
N VAL A 81 1.96 6.23 -14.70
CA VAL A 81 2.14 5.32 -15.83
C VAL A 81 0.78 4.89 -16.41
N LEU A 82 -0.17 4.51 -15.55
CA LEU A 82 -1.50 4.09 -16.00
C LEU A 82 -2.25 5.23 -16.70
N VAL A 83 -2.16 6.44 -16.16
CA VAL A 83 -2.71 7.64 -16.80
C VAL A 83 -2.04 7.89 -18.15
N GLY A 84 -0.70 7.84 -18.21
CA GLY A 84 0.07 8.04 -19.44
C GLY A 84 -0.31 7.05 -20.56
N ILE A 85 -0.41 5.76 -20.24
CA ILE A 85 -0.85 4.72 -21.18
C ILE A 85 -2.29 4.99 -21.66
N THR A 86 -3.18 5.39 -20.76
CA THR A 86 -4.57 5.71 -21.12
C THR A 86 -4.64 6.88 -22.11
N TYR A 87 -3.91 7.96 -21.85
CA TYR A 87 -3.84 9.12 -22.77
C TYR A 87 -3.26 8.72 -24.14
N TRP A 88 -2.18 7.94 -24.15
CA TRP A 88 -1.56 7.44 -25.37
C TRP A 88 -2.53 6.63 -26.24
N MET A 89 -3.27 5.70 -25.63
CA MET A 89 -4.26 4.88 -26.33
C MET A 89 -5.42 5.69 -26.91
N ILE A 90 -5.87 6.73 -26.20
CA ILE A 90 -6.94 7.61 -26.68
C ILE A 90 -6.44 8.46 -27.84
N TYR A 91 -5.27 9.08 -27.72
CA TYR A 91 -4.77 10.06 -28.69
C TYR A 91 -4.33 9.44 -30.01
N LEU A 92 -3.79 8.22 -30.00
CA LEU A 92 -3.40 7.52 -31.23
C LEU A 92 -4.57 6.97 -32.05
N ARG A 93 -5.80 7.02 -31.52
CA ARG A 93 -7.01 6.68 -32.25
C ARG A 93 -7.44 7.87 -33.12
N HIS A 94 -6.75 8.09 -34.23
CA HIS A 94 -7.25 8.98 -35.27
C HIS A 94 -8.58 8.44 -35.82
N PRO A 95 -9.66 9.24 -35.91
CA PRO A 95 -10.80 8.87 -36.74
C PRO A 95 -10.30 8.77 -38.19
N LYS A 96 -10.53 7.64 -38.85
CA LYS A 96 -10.40 7.57 -40.31
C LYS A 96 -11.35 8.62 -40.86
N ASN A 97 -10.80 9.68 -41.46
CA ASN A 97 -11.57 10.59 -42.29
C ASN A 97 -12.12 9.79 -43.46
N GLU A 98 -13.35 9.32 -43.32
CA GLU A 98 -14.19 8.83 -44.40
C GLU A 98 -14.52 10.05 -45.27
N ARG A 99 -13.78 10.20 -46.37
CA ARG A 99 -14.19 11.01 -47.52
C ARG A 99 -14.86 10.11 -48.54
#